data_AF-A0AA91PFI5-F1
#
_entry.id   AF-A0AA91PFI5-F1
#
_cell.length_a   1.000
_cell.length_b   1.000
_cell.length_c   1.000
_cell.angle_alpha   90.00
_cell.angle_beta   90.00
_cell.angle_gamma   90.00
#
_symmetry.space_group_name_H-M   'P 1'
#
loop_
_entity.id
_entity.type
_entity.pdbx_description
1 polymer ?
#
loop_
_entity_poly.entity_id
_entity_poly.type
_entity_poly.pdbx_seq_one_letter_code
_entity_poly.pdbx_strand_id
1 'polypeptide(L)'
;MPYIGGYGPAQPPPPPRRPGSHTALIVSGVVVLVAAVAFVGILAWSSLSDSHTTTAAPTSTTPASAAPPATTTSSTPTTTSTAPTSTTAPTPLSDTCNESANGPGPATPAGWSTVTSPRKIVYDVPPQWRVLSCSTLVGWEKECDDGPFGYCPIRMMSGAAELEDDRCESESHAVTGVPGAANASDIDDAVRKETALVADIYTDEDVVPTVSLSEPRHFTIGDTPAVEIDATVTGIAPGCAGSPSALHVMVATTVPSEEGPVMFVASIMQGGQGDPDPGLGEQLVATLRFAG
;
A
#
# COMPACT_ATOMS: atom_id res chain seq x y z
N MET A 1 -11.08 0.71 9.85
CA MET A 1 -10.13 0.43 10.96
C MET A 1 -9.85 -1.07 11.04
N PRO A 2 -8.64 -1.56 11.35
CA PRO A 2 -8.39 -3.00 11.45
C PRO A 2 -8.90 -3.56 12.79
N TYR A 3 -9.63 -4.68 12.74
CA TYR A 3 -10.10 -5.43 13.91
C TYR A 3 -9.36 -6.77 13.97
N ILE A 4 -8.62 -7.05 15.06
CA ILE A 4 -7.94 -8.35 15.25
C ILE A 4 -8.83 -9.25 16.12
N GLY A 5 -9.63 -10.10 15.47
CA GLY A 5 -10.40 -11.16 16.12
C GLY A 5 -9.60 -12.46 16.28
N GLY A 6 -9.19 -12.82 17.50
CA GLY A 6 -8.63 -14.13 17.81
C GLY A 6 -9.71 -15.23 17.82
N TYR A 7 -9.58 -16.25 16.95
CA TYR A 7 -10.54 -17.34 16.86
C TYR A 7 -10.27 -18.47 17.88
N GLY A 8 -11.28 -18.77 18.71
CA GLY A 8 -11.38 -20.02 19.47
C GLY A 8 -11.78 -21.22 18.59
N PRO A 9 -11.71 -22.46 19.10
CA PRO A 9 -11.82 -23.68 18.28
C PRO A 9 -13.20 -23.83 17.62
N ALA A 10 -13.18 -24.17 16.33
CA ALA A 10 -14.33 -24.28 15.44
C ALA A 10 -15.37 -25.32 15.91
N GLN A 11 -16.66 -24.95 15.85
CA GLN A 11 -17.77 -25.89 15.98
C GLN A 11 -18.06 -26.60 14.64
N PRO A 12 -18.52 -27.87 14.66
CA PRO A 12 -18.78 -28.63 13.44
C PRO A 12 -19.97 -28.06 12.64
N PRO A 13 -19.97 -28.18 11.30
CA PRO A 13 -20.93 -27.52 10.43
C PRO A 13 -22.35 -28.11 10.53
N PRO A 14 -23.40 -27.28 10.40
CA PRO A 14 -24.78 -27.76 10.31
C PRO A 14 -25.10 -28.43 8.96
N PRO A 15 -26.09 -29.34 8.90
CA PRO A 15 -26.41 -30.12 7.70
C PRO A 15 -27.06 -29.28 6.58
N PRO A 16 -26.91 -29.69 5.30
CA PRO A 16 -27.37 -28.91 4.15
C PRO A 16 -28.91 -28.85 4.03
N ARG A 17 -29.44 -27.65 3.77
CA ARG A 17 -30.86 -27.43 3.43
C ARG A 17 -31.06 -27.46 1.91
N ARG A 18 -32.15 -28.08 1.45
CA ARG A 18 -32.53 -28.26 0.04
C ARG A 18 -32.92 -26.94 -0.65
N PRO A 19 -32.66 -26.76 -1.96
CA PRO A 19 -32.96 -25.53 -2.69
C PRO A 19 -34.44 -25.44 -3.10
N GLY A 20 -35.05 -24.27 -2.87
CA GLY A 20 -36.40 -23.89 -3.32
C GLY A 20 -36.31 -22.88 -4.47
N SER A 21 -37.09 -23.13 -5.52
CA SER A 21 -37.11 -22.45 -6.81
C SER A 21 -37.83 -21.10 -6.77
N HIS A 22 -37.21 -19.98 -7.15
CA HIS A 22 -37.89 -18.80 -7.74
C HIS A 22 -36.87 -17.88 -8.47
N THR A 23 -36.15 -18.43 -9.45
CA THR A 23 -35.26 -17.69 -10.35
C THR A 23 -35.92 -17.61 -11.73
N ALA A 24 -36.76 -16.60 -12.00
CA ALA A 24 -37.35 -16.45 -13.34
C ALA A 24 -37.89 -15.07 -13.75
N LEU A 25 -37.84 -14.00 -12.94
CA LEU A 25 -38.56 -12.76 -13.28
C LEU A 25 -37.83 -11.44 -12.96
N ILE A 26 -36.53 -11.31 -13.25
CA ILE A 26 -35.84 -10.01 -13.22
C ILE A 26 -34.74 -9.95 -14.29
N VAL A 27 -35.08 -10.06 -15.59
CA VAL A 27 -34.07 -9.88 -16.68
C VAL A 27 -34.55 -8.95 -17.81
N SER A 28 -35.78 -8.39 -17.77
CA SER A 28 -36.32 -7.63 -18.91
C SER A 28 -36.35 -6.10 -18.76
N GLY A 29 -35.71 -5.49 -17.75
CA GLY A 29 -35.86 -4.05 -17.44
C GLY A 29 -34.67 -3.13 -17.70
N VAL A 30 -33.43 -3.65 -17.78
CA VAL A 30 -32.22 -2.80 -17.63
C VAL A 30 -31.63 -2.32 -18.97
N VAL A 31 -32.03 -2.88 -20.10
CA VAL A 31 -31.40 -2.59 -21.41
C VAL A 31 -31.83 -1.24 -22.02
N VAL A 32 -32.91 -0.61 -21.56
CA VAL A 32 -33.45 0.62 -22.18
C VAL A 32 -32.91 1.91 -21.55
N LEU A 33 -32.32 1.86 -20.34
CA LEU A 33 -31.86 3.08 -19.65
C LEU A 33 -30.41 3.49 -20.00
N VAL A 34 -29.58 2.55 -20.49
CA VAL A 34 -28.14 2.81 -20.78
C VAL A 34 -27.93 3.58 -22.08
N ALA A 35 -28.91 3.59 -23.00
CA ALA A 35 -28.79 4.29 -24.28
C ALA A 35 -29.06 5.82 -24.20
N ALA A 36 -29.64 6.33 -23.10
CA ALA A 36 -30.04 7.74 -23.00
C ALA A 36 -29.00 8.63 -22.28
N VAL A 37 -28.08 8.07 -21.49
CA VAL A 37 -27.08 8.85 -20.74
C VAL A 37 -25.79 9.08 -21.55
N ALA A 38 -25.52 8.25 -22.55
CA ALA A 38 -24.32 8.37 -23.40
C ALA A 38 -24.36 9.54 -24.41
N PHE A 39 -25.51 10.21 -24.60
CA PHE A 39 -25.67 11.27 -25.60
C PHE A 39 -25.53 12.71 -25.07
N VAL A 40 -25.49 12.92 -23.75
CA VAL A 40 -25.40 14.28 -23.14
C VAL A 40 -23.96 14.67 -22.77
N GLY A 41 -23.05 13.71 -22.59
CA GLY A 41 -21.65 13.98 -22.19
C GLY A 41 -20.71 14.47 -23.30
N ILE A 42 -21.10 14.39 -24.58
CA ILE A 42 -20.20 14.65 -25.72
C ILE A 42 -20.33 16.09 -26.28
N LEU A 43 -21.27 16.91 -25.78
CA LEU A 43 -21.47 18.29 -26.25
C LEU A 43 -20.93 19.40 -25.34
N ALA A 44 -20.31 19.08 -24.20
CA ALA A 44 -19.82 20.07 -23.24
C ALA A 44 -18.31 20.40 -23.32
N TRP A 45 -17.57 19.78 -24.25
CA TRP A 45 -16.13 19.98 -24.42
C TRP A 45 -15.79 20.52 -25.81
N SER A 46 -16.36 21.68 -26.19
CA SER A 46 -15.92 22.36 -27.43
C SER A 46 -16.20 23.87 -27.47
N SER A 47 -16.24 24.57 -26.35
CA SER A 47 -16.30 26.05 -26.34
C SER A 47 -15.89 26.62 -25.00
N LEU A 48 -14.64 27.10 -24.89
CA LEU A 48 -14.29 28.47 -24.47
C LEU A 48 -12.76 28.58 -24.40
N SER A 49 -12.18 28.93 -25.55
CA SER A 49 -10.96 29.75 -25.60
C SER A 49 -11.43 31.11 -26.10
N ASP A 50 -11.31 32.16 -25.29
CA ASP A 50 -10.62 33.38 -25.74
C ASP A 50 -10.34 34.40 -24.62
N SER A 51 -9.03 34.72 -24.57
CA SER A 51 -8.33 35.96 -24.27
C SER A 51 -9.01 37.16 -23.57
N HIS A 52 -8.32 37.68 -22.54
CA HIS A 52 -8.12 39.13 -22.37
C HIS A 52 -6.71 39.45 -21.84
N THR A 53 -5.97 40.19 -22.66
CA THR A 53 -4.75 40.94 -22.40
C THR A 53 -5.05 42.21 -21.61
N THR A 54 -4.18 42.59 -20.66
CA THR A 54 -3.82 44.00 -20.41
C THR A 54 -2.40 44.10 -19.82
N THR A 55 -1.62 44.95 -20.47
CA THR A 55 -0.21 45.31 -20.29
C THR A 55 0.07 46.20 -19.07
N ALA A 56 1.23 46.02 -18.43
CA ALA A 56 2.07 47.11 -17.92
C ALA A 56 3.55 46.70 -17.87
N ALA A 57 4.44 47.63 -18.23
CA ALA A 57 5.80 47.46 -18.73
C ALA A 57 6.90 47.48 -17.62
N PRO A 58 8.20 47.23 -17.96
CA PRO A 58 9.25 46.84 -17.02
C PRO A 58 10.11 48.01 -16.52
N THR A 59 10.81 47.81 -15.41
CA THR A 59 11.93 48.67 -15.00
C THR A 59 13.17 47.82 -14.73
N SER A 60 14.19 48.04 -15.55
CA SER A 60 15.54 47.50 -15.41
C SER A 60 16.34 48.28 -14.36
N THR A 61 17.13 47.58 -13.56
CA THR A 61 18.41 48.10 -13.04
C THR A 61 19.34 46.97 -12.61
N THR A 62 20.46 46.85 -13.32
CA THR A 62 21.72 46.17 -12.95
C THR A 62 22.64 47.26 -12.40
N PRO A 63 23.47 47.08 -11.34
CA PRO A 63 24.76 46.34 -11.43
C PRO A 63 25.12 45.64 -10.08
N ALA A 64 26.25 44.98 -9.81
CA ALA A 64 27.57 44.89 -10.43
C ALA A 64 28.27 43.60 -9.98
N SER A 65 29.22 43.17 -10.80
CA SER A 65 30.19 42.09 -10.63
C SER A 65 31.25 42.38 -9.55
N ALA A 66 31.59 41.35 -8.75
CA ALA A 66 32.95 41.16 -8.22
C ALA A 66 33.20 39.67 -7.91
N ALA A 67 34.31 39.14 -8.40
CA ALA A 67 34.83 37.78 -8.21
C ALA A 67 36.16 37.84 -7.38
N PRO A 68 36.80 36.70 -7.01
CA PRO A 68 37.23 36.37 -5.63
C PRO A 68 38.75 36.52 -5.40
N PRO A 69 39.28 36.29 -4.16
CA PRO A 69 39.86 34.99 -3.76
C PRO A 69 39.68 34.71 -2.22
N ALA A 70 40.08 33.63 -1.54
CA ALA A 70 41.16 32.65 -1.69
C ALA A 70 40.90 31.36 -0.86
N THR A 71 41.64 30.32 -1.21
CA THR A 71 41.86 29.01 -0.56
C THR A 71 42.30 29.04 0.91
N THR A 72 41.78 28.09 1.71
CA THR A 72 42.53 27.46 2.82
C THR A 72 42.12 25.99 3.00
N THR A 73 43.13 25.13 2.91
CA THR A 73 43.17 23.72 3.33
C THR A 73 43.16 23.63 4.87
N SER A 74 42.55 22.60 5.46
CA SER A 74 43.19 21.69 6.45
C SER A 74 42.21 20.93 7.36
N SER A 75 42.51 19.63 7.47
CA SER A 75 42.40 18.71 8.62
C SER A 75 41.02 18.25 9.15
N THR A 76 40.73 17.01 8.76
CA THR A 76 40.06 15.93 9.52
C THR A 76 40.47 15.86 11.00
N PRO A 77 39.53 15.55 11.90
CA PRO A 77 39.83 14.81 13.12
C PRO A 77 39.27 13.39 13.03
N THR A 78 40.18 12.42 13.17
CA THR A 78 39.88 11.02 13.46
C THR A 78 39.40 10.91 14.90
N THR A 79 38.18 10.42 15.12
CA THR A 79 37.74 9.95 16.43
C THR A 79 37.32 8.49 16.33
N THR A 80 38.22 7.63 16.82
CA THR A 80 37.94 6.27 17.25
C THR A 80 36.85 6.32 18.32
N SER A 81 35.69 5.69 18.07
CA SER A 81 34.69 5.45 19.10
C SER A 81 34.30 3.99 19.09
N THR A 82 34.55 3.37 20.24
CA THR A 82 34.32 1.99 20.65
C THR A 82 32.88 1.53 20.43
N ALA A 83 32.75 0.32 19.89
CA ALA A 83 31.51 -0.43 19.79
C ALA A 83 30.81 -0.63 21.15
N PRO A 84 29.48 -0.46 21.21
CA PRO A 84 28.65 -1.14 22.18
C PRO A 84 27.98 -2.37 21.55
N THR A 85 27.95 -3.39 22.39
CA THR A 85 27.38 -4.73 22.31
C THR A 85 26.06 -4.83 21.55
N SER A 86 25.99 -5.84 20.68
CA SER A 86 24.84 -6.28 19.92
C SER A 86 23.61 -6.54 20.80
N THR A 87 22.55 -5.77 20.58
CA THR A 87 21.19 -6.10 21.01
C THR A 87 20.62 -7.08 19.99
N THR A 88 20.29 -8.29 20.44
CA THR A 88 19.62 -9.33 19.65
C THR A 88 18.32 -8.78 19.05
N ALA A 89 18.25 -8.73 17.71
CA ALA A 89 17.02 -8.44 16.99
C ALA A 89 15.95 -9.51 17.34
N PRO A 90 14.67 -9.12 17.46
CA PRO A 90 13.61 -10.07 17.79
C PRO A 90 13.47 -11.12 16.67
N THR A 91 13.58 -12.39 17.05
CA THR A 91 13.33 -13.55 16.18
C THR A 91 11.84 -13.64 15.85
N PRO A 92 11.43 -13.67 14.56
CA PRO A 92 10.04 -13.93 14.20
C PRO A 92 9.62 -15.38 14.52
N LEU A 93 8.34 -15.57 14.85
CA LEU A 93 7.73 -16.84 15.25
C LEU A 93 7.09 -17.52 14.00
N SER A 94 7.49 -18.76 13.70
CA SER A 94 7.11 -19.58 12.52
C SER A 94 5.65 -20.12 12.54
N ASP A 95 5.06 -20.65 11.45
CA ASP A 95 5.18 -22.09 11.08
C ASP A 95 4.68 -22.42 9.63
N THR A 96 5.36 -22.35 8.49
CA THR A 96 6.71 -21.96 8.07
C THR A 96 6.59 -21.46 6.62
N CYS A 97 7.20 -20.32 6.32
CA CYS A 97 7.63 -19.98 4.97
C CYS A 97 9.14 -20.18 4.91
N ASN A 98 9.56 -21.45 4.99
CA ASN A 98 10.93 -21.96 5.14
C ASN A 98 11.99 -20.85 5.37
N GLU A 99 12.05 -20.39 6.61
CA GLU A 99 12.85 -19.26 7.09
C GLU A 99 14.37 -19.54 7.13
N SER A 100 14.83 -20.59 6.46
CA SER A 100 16.27 -20.87 6.30
C SER A 100 16.87 -20.33 5.00
N ALA A 101 16.10 -19.70 4.10
CA ALA A 101 16.64 -19.33 2.78
C ALA A 101 16.87 -17.83 2.55
N ASN A 102 16.12 -16.92 3.17
CA ASN A 102 16.18 -15.50 2.81
C ASN A 102 16.50 -14.64 4.04
N GLY A 103 17.80 -14.46 4.28
CA GLY A 103 18.28 -13.41 5.17
C GLY A 103 18.17 -12.01 4.53
N PRO A 104 18.79 -10.99 5.15
CA PRO A 104 18.91 -9.68 4.53
C PRO A 104 19.52 -9.80 3.13
N GLY A 105 18.86 -9.20 2.15
CA GLY A 105 19.35 -9.07 0.79
C GLY A 105 20.39 -7.95 0.65
N PRO A 106 20.99 -7.79 -0.55
CA PRO A 106 21.99 -6.75 -0.80
C PRO A 106 21.48 -5.32 -0.59
N ALA A 107 20.18 -5.10 -0.74
CA ALA A 107 19.52 -3.80 -0.58
C ALA A 107 18.94 -3.58 0.83
N THR A 108 19.03 -4.56 1.74
CA THR A 108 18.45 -4.47 3.08
C THR A 108 19.21 -3.45 3.93
N PRO A 109 18.55 -2.39 4.44
CA PRO A 109 19.20 -1.45 5.33
C PRO A 109 19.63 -2.10 6.65
N ALA A 110 20.65 -1.53 7.29
CA ALA A 110 21.17 -2.08 8.55
C ALA A 110 20.09 -2.09 9.65
N GLY A 111 19.95 -3.23 10.32
CA GLY A 111 19.00 -3.42 11.41
C GLY A 111 17.55 -3.68 10.99
N TRP A 112 17.25 -3.74 9.69
CA TRP A 112 15.93 -4.10 9.20
C TRP A 112 15.67 -5.62 9.32
N SER A 113 14.40 -5.96 9.48
CA SER A 113 13.91 -7.33 9.61
C SER A 113 13.32 -7.81 8.29
N THR A 114 13.65 -9.04 7.90
CA THR A 114 13.13 -9.64 6.67
C THR A 114 11.74 -10.24 6.88
N VAL A 115 10.82 -9.94 5.96
CA VAL A 115 9.48 -10.52 5.87
C VAL A 115 9.43 -11.45 4.66
N THR A 116 9.04 -12.70 4.89
CA THR A 116 8.83 -13.68 3.83
C THR A 116 7.34 -14.00 3.71
N SER A 117 6.82 -13.97 2.49
CA SER A 117 5.43 -14.34 2.21
C SER A 117 5.29 -15.77 1.67
N PRO A 118 4.10 -16.39 1.77
CA PRO A 118 3.83 -17.69 1.16
C PRO A 118 3.96 -17.66 -0.37
N ARG A 119 3.81 -16.48 -0.98
CA ARG A 119 3.85 -16.23 -2.43
C ARG A 119 5.24 -15.89 -2.95
N LYS A 120 6.28 -16.19 -2.16
CA LYS A 120 7.70 -16.02 -2.54
C LYS A 120 8.13 -14.58 -2.81
N ILE A 121 7.33 -13.58 -2.42
CA ILE A 121 7.78 -12.20 -2.28
C ILE A 121 8.43 -12.05 -0.91
N VAL A 122 9.61 -11.42 -0.90
CA VAL A 122 10.37 -11.08 0.30
C VAL A 122 10.66 -9.58 0.25
N TYR A 123 10.51 -8.93 1.39
CA TYR A 123 10.83 -7.52 1.60
C TYR A 123 11.40 -7.34 3.00
N ASP A 124 11.94 -6.17 3.31
CA ASP A 124 12.43 -5.88 4.65
C ASP A 124 11.69 -4.68 5.23
N VAL A 125 11.57 -4.65 6.56
CA VAL A 125 10.93 -3.57 7.31
C VAL A 125 11.85 -3.03 8.41
N PRO A 126 11.66 -1.76 8.84
CA PRO A 126 12.42 -1.19 9.95
C PRO A 126 12.34 -2.01 11.25
N PRO A 127 13.35 -1.94 12.14
CA PRO A 127 13.45 -2.78 13.34
C PRO A 127 12.29 -2.67 14.32
N GLN A 128 11.60 -1.54 14.35
CA GLN A 128 10.46 -1.31 15.25
C GLN A 128 9.17 -2.00 14.77
N TRP A 129 9.15 -2.56 13.57
CA TRP A 129 7.99 -3.25 13.03
C TRP A 129 7.88 -4.67 13.59
N ARG A 130 6.65 -5.09 13.84
CA ARG A 130 6.35 -6.49 14.17
C ARG A 130 6.16 -7.27 12.87
N VAL A 131 7.07 -8.20 12.61
CA VAL A 131 6.91 -9.21 11.56
C VAL A 131 5.94 -10.28 12.06
N LEU A 132 4.84 -10.49 11.33
CA LEU A 132 3.83 -11.47 11.68
C LEU A 132 4.22 -12.87 11.18
N SER A 133 3.58 -13.90 11.72
CA SER A 133 3.77 -15.26 11.20
C SER A 133 3.36 -15.31 9.73
N CYS A 134 4.05 -16.12 8.93
CA CYS A 134 3.89 -16.06 7.48
C CYS A 134 2.45 -16.30 6.97
N SER A 135 1.69 -17.17 7.65
CA SER A 135 0.30 -17.50 7.33
C SER A 135 -0.71 -16.58 8.00
N THR A 136 -0.28 -15.65 8.86
CA THR A 136 -1.16 -14.64 9.44
C THR A 136 -1.78 -13.84 8.30
N LEU A 137 -3.11 -13.77 8.31
CA LEU A 137 -3.87 -12.95 7.39
C LEU A 137 -4.14 -11.60 8.05
N VAL A 138 -3.74 -10.54 7.36
CA VAL A 138 -4.11 -9.16 7.69
C VAL A 138 -4.92 -8.59 6.54
N GLY A 139 -5.66 -7.52 6.79
CA GLY A 139 -6.48 -6.93 5.75
C GLY A 139 -7.40 -5.84 6.24
N TRP A 140 -8.23 -5.40 5.31
CA TRP A 140 -9.30 -4.45 5.54
C TRP A 140 -10.62 -5.12 5.23
N GLU A 141 -11.61 -4.79 6.02
CA GLU A 141 -12.99 -5.21 5.86
C GLU A 141 -13.92 -4.00 5.88
N LYS A 142 -15.12 -4.19 5.36
CA LYS A 142 -16.21 -3.24 5.46
C LYS A 142 -17.47 -3.95 5.90
N GLU A 143 -18.37 -3.20 6.53
CA GLU A 143 -19.69 -3.70 6.87
C GLU A 143 -20.45 -4.15 5.60
N CYS A 144 -21.12 -5.30 5.69
CA CYS A 144 -21.99 -5.83 4.65
C CYS A 144 -22.98 -6.87 5.20
N ASP A 145 -24.20 -6.88 4.66
CA ASP A 145 -25.27 -7.79 5.12
C ASP A 145 -24.97 -9.27 4.84
N ASP A 146 -24.21 -9.56 3.78
CA ASP A 146 -23.94 -10.93 3.31
C ASP A 146 -22.69 -11.56 3.96
N GLY A 147 -21.98 -10.82 4.82
CA GLY A 147 -20.74 -11.25 5.46
C GLY A 147 -20.98 -12.19 6.65
N PRO A 148 -20.09 -13.18 6.93
CA PRO A 148 -20.29 -14.17 8.00
C PRO A 148 -20.33 -13.57 9.42
N PHE A 149 -20.04 -12.28 9.59
CA PHE A 149 -20.17 -11.54 10.85
C PHE A 149 -20.68 -10.10 10.63
N GLY A 150 -21.37 -9.85 9.51
CA GLY A 150 -21.73 -8.49 9.10
C GLY A 150 -20.59 -7.72 8.42
N TYR A 151 -19.49 -8.40 8.06
CA TYR A 151 -18.32 -7.80 7.41
C TYR A 151 -17.87 -8.60 6.19
N CYS A 152 -17.45 -7.87 5.16
CA CYS A 152 -16.88 -8.38 3.92
C CYS A 152 -15.42 -7.93 3.81
N PRO A 153 -14.48 -8.83 3.48
CA PRO A 153 -13.11 -8.43 3.23
C PRO A 153 -13.06 -7.52 1.99
N ILE A 154 -12.42 -6.36 2.13
CA ILE A 154 -12.01 -5.52 1.00
C ILE A 154 -10.74 -6.12 0.40
N ARG A 155 -9.75 -6.40 1.26
CA ARG A 155 -8.45 -6.93 0.87
C ARG A 155 -7.86 -7.76 1.99
N MET A 156 -7.34 -8.95 1.66
CA MET A 156 -6.61 -9.83 2.56
C MET A 156 -5.21 -10.09 2.04
N MET A 157 -4.23 -10.17 2.94
CA MET A 157 -2.81 -10.30 2.64
C MET A 157 -2.16 -11.27 3.63
N SER A 158 -1.06 -11.89 3.23
CA SER A 158 -0.19 -12.70 4.11
C SER A 158 1.26 -12.27 3.96
N GLY A 159 2.17 -12.88 4.74
CA GLY A 159 3.56 -12.43 4.79
C GLY A 159 3.65 -10.96 5.17
N ALA A 160 3.02 -10.62 6.28
CA ALA A 160 2.73 -9.25 6.68
C ALA A 160 3.63 -8.76 7.81
N ALA A 161 3.74 -7.44 7.91
CA ALA A 161 4.36 -6.76 9.03
C ALA A 161 3.63 -5.46 9.33
N GLU A 162 3.63 -5.09 10.60
CA GLU A 162 2.87 -3.95 11.12
C GLU A 162 3.75 -3.05 11.97
N LEU A 163 3.52 -1.75 11.87
CA LEU A 163 3.93 -0.76 12.85
C LEU A 163 2.68 -0.37 13.64
N GLU A 164 2.55 -0.91 14.84
CA GLU A 164 1.42 -0.64 15.73
C GLU A 164 1.43 0.81 16.21
N ASP A 165 0.24 1.38 16.48
CA ASP A 165 0.11 2.60 17.28
C ASP A 165 -0.13 2.19 18.75
N ASP A 166 0.88 2.40 19.59
CA ASP A 166 0.86 2.05 21.01
C ASP A 166 -0.11 2.91 21.85
N ARG A 167 -0.70 3.95 21.26
CA ARG A 167 -1.72 4.80 21.90
C ARG A 167 -3.14 4.40 21.49
N CYS A 168 -3.29 3.67 20.39
CA CYS A 168 -4.56 3.39 19.76
C CYS A 168 -4.72 1.89 19.54
N GLU A 169 -5.45 1.26 20.47
CA GLU A 169 -5.70 -0.19 20.41
C GLU A 169 -6.38 -0.54 19.08
N SER A 170 -5.78 -1.46 18.33
CA SER A 170 -6.23 -1.91 17.00
C SER A 170 -5.98 -0.93 15.84
N GLU A 171 -5.22 0.16 16.03
CA GLU A 171 -4.73 0.97 14.90
C GLU A 171 -3.24 0.68 14.63
N SER A 172 -2.82 0.92 13.39
CA SER A 172 -1.42 0.78 12.98
C SER A 172 -1.01 2.00 12.18
N HIS A 173 0.15 2.54 12.51
CA HIS A 173 0.82 3.57 11.72
C HIS A 173 1.18 3.07 10.32
N ALA A 174 1.44 1.78 10.18
CA ALA A 174 1.61 1.16 8.87
C ALA A 174 1.35 -0.35 8.89
N VAL A 175 0.89 -0.88 7.76
CA VAL A 175 0.76 -2.31 7.51
C VAL A 175 1.27 -2.64 6.12
N THR A 176 1.96 -3.76 6.00
CA THR A 176 2.46 -4.31 4.74
C THR A 176 1.99 -5.73 4.57
N GLY A 177 1.85 -6.20 3.33
CA GLY A 177 1.57 -7.59 3.07
C GLY A 177 1.57 -7.92 1.58
N VAL A 178 1.38 -9.21 1.30
CA VAL A 178 1.48 -9.77 -0.05
C VAL A 178 0.16 -10.44 -0.43
N PRO A 179 -0.77 -9.73 -1.11
CA PRO A 179 -1.96 -10.35 -1.67
C PRO A 179 -1.64 -11.15 -2.94
N GLY A 180 -2.51 -12.11 -3.26
CA GLY A 180 -2.56 -12.70 -4.60
C GLY A 180 -3.49 -11.89 -5.50
N ALA A 181 -3.23 -11.90 -6.81
CA ALA A 181 -4.05 -11.25 -7.82
C ALA A 181 -4.36 -12.22 -8.98
N ALA A 182 -4.65 -13.49 -8.67
CA ALA A 182 -4.92 -14.53 -9.68
C ALA A 182 -6.12 -14.24 -10.61
N ASN A 183 -7.00 -13.31 -10.23
CA ASN A 183 -8.09 -12.84 -11.07
C ASN A 183 -7.69 -11.72 -12.05
N ALA A 184 -6.44 -11.27 -12.04
CA ALA A 184 -5.89 -10.29 -12.98
C ALA A 184 -5.23 -10.97 -14.18
N SER A 185 -5.34 -10.34 -15.36
CA SER A 185 -4.74 -10.89 -16.59
C SER A 185 -3.22 -10.73 -16.65
N ASP A 186 -2.71 -9.66 -16.05
CA ASP A 186 -1.31 -9.23 -16.08
C ASP A 186 -1.02 -8.28 -14.90
N ILE A 187 0.24 -7.87 -14.76
CA ILE A 187 0.69 -7.02 -13.64
C ILE A 187 0.04 -5.63 -13.66
N ASP A 188 -0.23 -5.06 -14.83
CA ASP A 188 -0.90 -3.77 -14.95
C ASP A 188 -2.38 -3.87 -14.57
N ASP A 189 -3.04 -4.97 -14.92
CA ASP A 189 -4.41 -5.27 -14.50
C ASP A 189 -4.52 -5.53 -13.00
N ALA A 190 -3.52 -6.19 -12.41
CA ALA A 190 -3.47 -6.43 -10.97
C ALA A 190 -3.40 -5.12 -10.18
N VAL A 191 -2.46 -4.24 -10.53
CA VAL A 191 -2.33 -2.95 -9.82
C VAL A 191 -3.55 -2.05 -10.05
N ARG A 192 -4.14 -2.02 -11.26
CA ARG A 192 -5.39 -1.28 -11.49
C ARG A 192 -6.55 -1.79 -10.63
N LYS A 193 -6.70 -3.11 -10.50
CA LYS A 193 -7.73 -3.70 -9.65
C LYS A 193 -7.52 -3.36 -8.17
N GLU A 194 -6.27 -3.34 -7.71
CA GLU A 194 -5.94 -2.87 -6.35
C GLU A 194 -6.30 -1.39 -6.14
N THR A 195 -5.94 -0.52 -7.10
CA THR A 195 -6.23 0.93 -6.98
C THR A 195 -7.72 1.22 -6.79
N ALA A 196 -8.60 0.37 -7.35
CA ALA A 196 -10.04 0.48 -7.20
C ALA A 196 -10.55 0.19 -5.78
N LEU A 197 -9.74 -0.46 -4.93
CA LEU A 197 -10.08 -0.75 -3.54
C LEU A 197 -9.63 0.33 -2.57
N VAL A 198 -8.72 1.22 -2.98
CA VAL A 198 -8.05 2.17 -2.06
C VAL A 198 -9.07 3.09 -1.37
N ALA A 199 -10.06 3.61 -2.10
CA ALA A 199 -11.09 4.45 -1.48
C ALA A 199 -11.87 3.69 -0.40
N ASP A 200 -12.27 2.45 -0.68
CA ASP A 200 -12.99 1.58 0.26
C ASP A 200 -12.12 1.25 1.50
N ILE A 201 -10.82 0.99 1.32
CA ILE A 201 -9.87 0.67 2.41
C ILE A 201 -9.82 1.76 3.48
N TYR A 202 -9.90 3.03 3.06
CA TYR A 202 -9.77 4.19 3.93
C TYR A 202 -11.11 4.90 4.20
N THR A 203 -12.22 4.35 3.69
CA THR A 203 -13.56 4.83 4.05
C THR A 203 -13.90 4.34 5.44
N ASP A 204 -14.39 5.26 6.27
CA ASP A 204 -14.85 4.97 7.63
C ASP A 204 -16.20 5.63 7.85
N GLU A 205 -17.19 4.85 8.25
CA GLU A 205 -18.61 5.25 8.29
C GLU A 205 -19.03 5.99 7.00
N ASP A 206 -19.42 7.26 7.12
CA ASP A 206 -19.87 8.10 6.01
C ASP A 206 -18.75 8.99 5.42
N VAL A 207 -17.51 8.85 5.88
CA VAL A 207 -16.37 9.67 5.43
C VAL A 207 -15.59 8.92 4.36
N VAL A 208 -15.79 9.35 3.11
CA VAL A 208 -15.07 8.84 1.94
C VAL A 208 -13.83 9.71 1.66
N PRO A 209 -12.63 9.14 1.60
CA PRO A 209 -11.40 9.89 1.38
C PRO A 209 -11.24 10.29 -0.09
N THR A 210 -10.37 11.27 -0.33
CA THR A 210 -9.90 11.60 -1.68
C THR A 210 -8.64 10.80 -2.00
N VAL A 211 -8.64 10.12 -3.15
CA VAL A 211 -7.51 9.32 -3.64
C VAL A 211 -6.90 9.99 -4.87
N SER A 212 -5.60 10.24 -4.82
CA SER A 212 -4.79 10.69 -5.96
C SER A 212 -3.76 9.62 -6.31
N LEU A 213 -3.80 9.12 -7.53
CA LEU A 213 -2.90 8.08 -8.02
C LEU A 213 -1.70 8.68 -8.74
N SER A 214 -0.52 8.06 -8.60
CA SER A 214 0.63 8.31 -9.46
C SER A 214 0.40 7.76 -10.88
N GLU A 215 1.26 8.16 -11.82
CA GLU A 215 1.41 7.39 -13.06
C GLU A 215 2.01 6.00 -12.75
N PRO A 216 1.68 4.96 -13.52
CA PRO A 216 2.32 3.66 -13.37
C PRO A 216 3.83 3.74 -13.59
N ARG A 217 4.59 3.20 -12.64
CA ARG A 217 6.04 3.08 -12.72
C ARG A 217 6.43 1.64 -13.00
N HIS A 218 6.97 1.36 -14.19
CA HIS A 218 7.52 0.05 -14.54
C HIS A 218 8.98 -0.06 -14.15
N PHE A 219 9.35 -1.19 -13.55
CA PHE A 219 10.71 -1.51 -13.13
C PHE A 219 10.90 -3.05 -13.09
N THR A 220 12.00 -3.52 -12.50
CA THR A 220 12.23 -4.95 -12.30
C THR A 220 12.57 -5.28 -10.85
N ILE A 221 12.06 -6.42 -10.39
CA ILE A 221 12.49 -7.09 -9.15
C ILE A 221 13.45 -8.20 -9.59
N GLY A 222 14.75 -8.00 -9.39
CA GLY A 222 15.75 -8.80 -10.12
C GLY A 222 15.56 -8.64 -11.63
N ASP A 223 15.34 -9.76 -12.33
CA ASP A 223 15.07 -9.80 -13.77
C ASP A 223 13.58 -9.88 -14.12
N THR A 224 12.68 -9.83 -13.13
CA THR A 224 11.23 -9.97 -13.36
C THR A 224 10.56 -8.62 -13.45
N PRO A 225 9.74 -8.35 -14.48
CA PRO A 225 8.98 -7.11 -14.59
C PRO A 225 8.06 -6.87 -13.38
N ALA A 226 7.98 -5.61 -12.97
CA ALA A 226 7.08 -5.13 -11.95
C ALA A 226 6.48 -3.77 -12.35
N VAL A 227 5.30 -3.49 -11.82
CA VAL A 227 4.63 -2.19 -11.96
C VAL A 227 4.20 -1.71 -10.58
N GLU A 228 4.36 -0.42 -10.35
CA GLU A 228 3.98 0.25 -9.12
C GLU A 228 3.03 1.40 -9.40
N ILE A 229 2.04 1.55 -8.53
CA ILE A 229 1.22 2.75 -8.43
C ILE A 229 1.15 3.12 -6.96
N ASP A 230 1.38 4.40 -6.68
CA ASP A 230 1.19 4.96 -5.36
C ASP A 230 -0.14 5.70 -5.33
N ALA A 231 -0.89 5.51 -4.24
CA ALA A 231 -2.06 6.29 -3.94
C ALA A 231 -1.78 7.20 -2.74
N THR A 232 -1.87 8.51 -2.98
CA THR A 232 -1.94 9.50 -1.90
C THR A 232 -3.40 9.65 -1.48
N VAL A 233 -3.69 9.30 -0.24
CA VAL A 233 -5.03 9.32 0.34
C VAL A 233 -5.13 10.48 1.33
N THR A 234 -6.16 11.29 1.22
CA THR A 234 -6.39 12.46 2.08
C THR A 234 -7.84 12.55 2.50
N GLY A 235 -8.10 13.25 3.62
CA GLY A 235 -9.46 13.37 4.16
C GLY A 235 -9.93 12.07 4.80
N ILE A 236 -9.00 11.30 5.38
CA ILE A 236 -9.33 10.14 6.20
C ILE A 236 -10.05 10.64 7.45
N ALA A 237 -11.08 9.90 7.88
CA ALA A 237 -11.82 10.22 9.10
C ALA A 237 -10.86 10.36 10.30
N PRO A 238 -11.09 11.30 11.22
CA PRO A 238 -10.28 11.44 12.41
C PRO A 238 -10.44 10.20 13.31
N GLY A 239 -9.44 9.31 13.30
CA GLY A 239 -9.31 8.19 14.24
C GLY A 239 -8.55 8.58 15.51
N CYS A 240 -8.22 7.57 16.32
CA CYS A 240 -7.45 7.78 17.55
C CYS A 240 -6.03 8.31 17.25
N ALA A 241 -5.37 7.78 16.22
CA ALA A 241 -4.03 8.21 15.81
C ALA A 241 -3.98 9.65 15.28
N GLY A 242 -5.12 10.18 14.84
CA GLY A 242 -5.25 11.53 14.28
C GLY A 242 -4.53 11.73 12.95
N SER A 243 -4.28 10.67 12.19
CA SER A 243 -3.60 10.71 10.89
C SER A 243 -4.58 11.07 9.76
N PRO A 244 -4.51 12.27 9.17
CA PRO A 244 -5.50 12.75 8.18
C PRO A 244 -5.29 12.19 6.76
N SER A 245 -4.18 11.48 6.55
CA SER A 245 -3.74 11.02 5.23
C SER A 245 -2.98 9.70 5.31
N ALA A 246 -2.77 9.07 4.16
CA ALA A 246 -1.94 7.88 4.03
C ALA A 246 -1.27 7.85 2.65
N LEU A 247 -0.11 7.18 2.59
CA LEU A 247 0.50 6.68 1.37
C LEU A 247 0.18 5.19 1.25
N HIS A 248 -0.45 4.80 0.14
CA HIS A 248 -0.77 3.41 -0.16
C HIS A 248 -0.01 2.96 -1.40
N VAL A 249 1.05 2.18 -1.19
CA VAL A 249 1.96 1.70 -2.24
C VAL A 249 1.48 0.34 -2.73
N MET A 250 1.38 0.17 -4.04
CA MET A 250 0.91 -1.07 -4.67
C MET A 250 1.89 -1.48 -5.76
N VAL A 251 2.57 -2.61 -5.57
CA VAL A 251 3.49 -3.19 -6.54
C VAL A 251 2.94 -4.52 -7.02
N ALA A 252 2.82 -4.73 -8.33
CA ALA A 252 2.45 -6.01 -8.92
C ALA A 252 3.62 -6.60 -9.73
N THR A 253 3.82 -7.91 -9.61
CA THR A 253 4.81 -8.68 -10.37
C THR A 253 4.29 -10.11 -10.62
N THR A 254 5.11 -10.94 -11.26
CA THR A 254 4.80 -12.36 -11.48
C THR A 254 5.76 -13.24 -10.69
N VAL A 255 5.27 -14.36 -10.16
CA VAL A 255 6.10 -15.38 -9.51
C VAL A 255 5.89 -16.69 -10.29
N PRO A 256 6.95 -17.36 -10.78
CA PRO A 256 6.80 -18.53 -11.67
C PRO A 256 5.93 -19.68 -11.15
N SER A 257 5.81 -19.84 -9.83
CA SER A 257 5.01 -20.89 -9.19
C SER A 257 3.56 -20.49 -8.88
N GLU A 258 3.16 -19.25 -9.19
CA GLU A 258 1.83 -18.71 -8.87
C GLU A 258 0.96 -18.65 -10.14
N GLU A 259 -0.35 -18.87 -9.98
CA GLU A 259 -1.31 -18.97 -11.10
C GLU A 259 -1.60 -17.61 -11.78
N GLY A 260 -1.15 -16.50 -11.19
CA GLY A 260 -1.28 -15.16 -11.75
C GLY A 260 -0.36 -14.15 -11.04
N PRO A 261 -0.58 -12.84 -11.26
CA PRO A 261 0.20 -11.81 -10.59
C PRO A 261 0.13 -11.91 -9.07
N VAL A 262 1.22 -11.54 -8.43
CA VAL A 262 1.35 -11.37 -6.98
C VAL A 262 1.62 -9.90 -6.73
N MET A 263 1.13 -9.40 -5.59
CA MET A 263 1.32 -8.01 -5.23
C MET A 263 2.07 -7.86 -3.91
N PHE A 264 2.74 -6.73 -3.75
CA PHE A 264 3.14 -6.18 -2.48
C PHE A 264 2.32 -4.91 -2.24
N VAL A 265 1.76 -4.77 -1.06
CA VAL A 265 0.97 -3.62 -0.65
C VAL A 265 1.51 -3.07 0.65
N ALA A 266 1.66 -1.74 0.74
CA ALA A 266 1.99 -1.04 1.96
C ALA A 266 0.99 0.11 2.17
N SER A 267 0.35 0.14 3.33
CA SER A 267 -0.44 1.27 3.82
C SER A 267 0.36 1.97 4.90
N ILE A 268 0.67 3.24 4.72
CA ILE A 268 1.50 4.03 5.63
C ILE A 268 0.72 5.30 5.98
N MET A 269 0.26 5.41 7.23
CA MET A 269 -0.43 6.61 7.72
C MET A 269 0.50 7.81 7.71
N GLN A 270 -0.04 9.01 7.48
CA GLN A 270 0.71 10.26 7.30
C GLN A 270 0.02 11.44 7.99
N GLY A 271 0.84 12.33 8.55
CA GLY A 271 0.41 13.61 9.13
C GLY A 271 -0.04 13.54 10.60
N GLY A 272 -0.16 12.34 11.16
CA GLY A 272 -0.36 12.09 12.58
C GLY A 272 0.96 12.05 13.36
N GLN A 273 0.86 12.10 14.68
CA GLN A 273 2.02 11.89 15.55
C GLN A 273 2.42 10.41 15.51
N GLY A 274 3.71 10.11 15.34
CA GLY A 274 4.21 8.73 15.28
C GLY A 274 4.18 8.11 13.89
N ASP A 275 3.56 8.78 12.92
CA ASP A 275 3.50 8.32 11.53
C ASP A 275 4.88 8.28 10.88
N PRO A 276 5.14 7.29 10.00
CA PRO A 276 6.45 7.15 9.36
C PRO A 276 6.75 8.26 8.35
N ASP A 277 8.04 8.41 8.04
CA ASP A 277 8.48 9.29 6.96
C ASP A 277 7.86 8.90 5.61
N PRO A 278 7.41 9.85 4.77
CA PRO A 278 6.83 9.55 3.46
C PRO A 278 7.74 8.73 2.55
N GLY A 279 9.06 8.88 2.67
CA GLY A 279 10.04 8.12 1.89
C GLY A 279 10.20 6.65 2.33
N LEU A 280 9.46 6.19 3.34
CA LEU A 280 9.50 4.79 3.76
C LEU A 280 8.93 3.86 2.66
N GLY A 281 7.92 4.29 1.91
CA GLY A 281 7.33 3.49 0.82
C GLY A 281 8.38 3.07 -0.21
N GLU A 282 9.16 4.02 -0.71
CA GLU A 282 10.25 3.76 -1.66
C GLU A 282 11.33 2.84 -1.08
N GLN A 283 11.66 3.00 0.20
CA GLN A 283 12.64 2.14 0.87
C GLN A 283 12.15 0.70 0.99
N LEU A 284 10.87 0.48 1.31
CA LEU A 284 10.27 -0.86 1.33
C LEU A 284 10.33 -1.50 -0.07
N VAL A 285 9.91 -0.77 -1.10
CA VAL A 285 9.93 -1.25 -2.50
C VAL A 285 11.36 -1.60 -2.95
N ALA A 286 12.36 -0.82 -2.56
CA ALA A 286 13.76 -1.08 -2.90
C ALA A 286 14.31 -2.40 -2.33
N THR A 287 13.67 -2.96 -1.30
CA THR A 287 14.08 -4.23 -0.69
C THR A 287 13.40 -5.46 -1.29
N LEU A 288 12.42 -5.25 -2.17
CA LEU A 288 11.66 -6.34 -2.80
C LEU A 288 12.58 -7.29 -3.54
N ARG A 289 12.38 -8.58 -3.29
CA ARG A 289 13.09 -9.68 -3.94
C ARG A 289 12.23 -10.95 -3.91
N PHE A 290 12.65 -11.95 -4.69
CA PHE A 290 12.04 -13.26 -4.62
C PHE A 290 12.76 -14.16 -3.62
N ALA A 291 11.99 -15.02 -2.96
CA ALA A 291 12.52 -16.12 -2.17
C ALA A 291 13.25 -17.12 -3.08
N GLY A 292 14.45 -17.53 -2.69
CA GLY A 292 15.24 -18.57 -3.35
C GLY A 292 14.69 -19.99 -3.20
#